data_AF-A0A537LCP0-F1
#
_entry.id   AF-A0A537LCP0-F1
#
_cell.length_a   1.000
_cell.length_b   1.000
_cell.length_c   1.000
_cell.angle_alpha   90.00
_cell.angle_beta   90.00
_cell.angle_gamma   90.00
#
_symmetry.space_group_name_H-M   'P 1'
#
loop_
_entity.id
_entity.type
_entity.pdbx_description
1 polymer ?
#
loop_
_entity_poly.entity_id
_entity_poly.type
_entity_poly.pdbx_seq_one_letter_code
_entity_poly.pdbx_strand_id
1 'polypeptide(L)'
;MDAPAPAAAWPAGFDYSREAELFPTHNRKYKRAAFGYRRFPRAADAIRFAIEELPSDALAGAYLEVREQRFDRHGIQRLYDSEAYPLPRRKAQS
;
A
#
# COMPACT_ATOMS: atom_id res chain seq x y z
N MET A 1 11.63 28.34 0.63
CA MET A 1 10.30 28.36 1.29
C MET A 1 9.62 27.08 0.86
N ASP A 2 9.77 26.04 1.69
CA ASP A 2 9.18 24.72 1.46
C ASP A 2 7.66 24.87 1.53
N ALA A 3 6.98 24.58 0.43
CA ALA A 3 5.53 24.66 0.38
C ALA A 3 4.96 23.65 1.40
N PRO A 4 3.97 24.01 2.22
CA PRO A 4 3.31 23.01 3.04
C PRO A 4 2.66 22.00 2.09
N ALA A 5 3.11 20.75 2.12
CA ALA A 5 2.36 19.65 1.53
C ALA A 5 0.92 19.75 2.04
N PRO A 6 -0.10 19.95 1.17
CA PRO A 6 -1.46 20.04 1.65
C PRO A 6 -1.80 18.77 2.41
N ALA A 7 -2.34 18.99 3.62
CA ALA A 7 -2.81 17.99 4.56
C ALA A 7 -3.33 16.76 3.82
N ALA A 8 -2.76 15.60 4.15
CA ALA A 8 -3.15 14.29 3.66
C ALA A 8 -4.68 14.14 3.71
N ALA A 9 -5.33 14.49 2.60
CA ALA A 9 -6.74 14.30 2.40
C ALA A 9 -6.94 12.79 2.32
N TRP A 10 -7.65 12.31 3.33
CA TRP A 10 -8.09 10.95 3.56
C TRP A 10 -8.73 10.24 2.35
N PRO A 11 -8.90 8.90 2.45
CA PRO A 11 -9.24 7.95 1.37
C PRO A 11 -10.40 8.29 0.42
N ALA A 12 -11.25 9.26 0.72
CA ALA A 12 -12.38 9.64 -0.14
C ALA A 12 -11.94 10.18 -1.52
N GLY A 13 -10.68 10.63 -1.67
CA GLY A 13 -10.12 11.17 -2.92
C GLY A 13 -8.98 10.36 -3.53
N PHE A 14 -8.71 9.14 -3.03
CA PHE A 14 -7.60 8.34 -3.53
C PHE A 14 -7.94 7.70 -4.89
N ASP A 15 -7.13 7.99 -5.91
CA ASP A 15 -7.30 7.43 -7.26
C ASP A 15 -6.64 6.06 -7.36
N TYR A 16 -7.42 5.02 -7.09
CA TYR A 16 -7.01 3.62 -7.15
C TYR A 16 -6.56 3.14 -8.53
N SER A 17 -6.86 3.89 -9.60
CA SER A 17 -6.47 3.54 -10.97
C SER A 17 -5.04 3.94 -11.32
N ARG A 18 -4.38 4.74 -10.46
CA ARG A 18 -3.02 5.22 -10.70
C ARG A 18 -1.98 4.14 -10.52
N GLU A 19 -0.87 4.29 -11.22
CA GLU A 19 0.30 3.46 -11.01
C GLU A 19 0.80 3.57 -9.57
N ALA A 20 1.26 2.44 -9.04
CA ALA A 20 1.72 2.34 -7.67
C ALA A 20 2.96 1.48 -7.57
N GLU A 21 3.82 1.81 -6.64
CA GLU A 21 5.07 1.10 -6.40
C GLU A 21 5.09 0.60 -4.97
N LEU A 22 5.36 -0.70 -4.81
CA LEU A 22 5.44 -1.34 -3.53
C LEU A 22 6.91 -1.64 -3.22
N PHE A 23 7.40 -1.00 -2.17
CA PHE A 23 8.79 -1.10 -1.76
C PHE A 23 8.91 -1.99 -0.53
N PRO A 24 9.84 -2.97 -0.54
CA PRO A 24 10.15 -3.73 0.65
C PRO A 24 10.92 -2.86 1.65
N THR A 25 10.78 -3.21 2.93
CA THR A 25 11.67 -2.67 3.96
C THR A 25 13.08 -3.27 3.83
N HIS A 26 14.08 -2.43 4.06
CA HIS A 26 15.49 -2.82 4.18
C HIS A 26 15.85 -3.38 5.56
N ASN A 27 14.88 -3.83 6.35
CA ASN A 27 15.15 -4.27 7.71
C ASN A 27 15.89 -5.62 7.70
N ARG A 28 17.16 -5.59 8.11
CA ARG A 28 18.15 -6.68 8.07
C ARG A 28 17.71 -7.93 8.85
N LYS A 29 16.75 -7.76 9.78
CA LYS A 29 16.11 -8.83 10.56
C LYS A 29 15.13 -9.69 9.75
N TYR A 30 14.56 -9.14 8.67
CA TYR A 30 13.51 -9.78 7.87
C TYR A 30 13.99 -10.15 6.45
N LYS A 31 15.29 -10.43 6.27
CA LYS A 31 15.90 -10.85 4.99
C LYS A 31 15.20 -12.03 4.29
N ARG A 32 14.37 -12.79 5.01
CA ARG A 32 13.60 -13.93 4.47
C ARG A 32 12.18 -13.58 4.00
N ALA A 33 11.65 -12.43 4.40
CA ALA A 33 10.31 -11.96 4.06
C ALA A 33 10.31 -10.85 2.99
N ALA A 34 11.50 -10.45 2.51
CA ALA A 34 11.64 -9.41 1.50
C ALA A 34 11.07 -9.90 0.16
N PHE A 35 9.79 -9.63 -0.08
CA PHE A 35 9.28 -9.54 -1.44
C PHE A 35 10.13 -8.51 -2.19
N GLY A 36 10.44 -8.76 -3.46
CA GLY A 36 11.17 -7.78 -4.26
C GLY A 36 10.31 -6.52 -4.49
N TYR A 37 10.98 -5.40 -4.79
CA TYR A 37 10.28 -4.21 -5.33
C TYR A 37 9.34 -4.63 -6.47
N ARG A 38 8.13 -4.09 -6.46
CA ARG A 38 7.12 -4.37 -7.48
C ARG A 38 6.34 -3.12 -7.83
N ARG A 39 6.28 -2.82 -9.12
CA ARG A 39 5.42 -1.78 -9.68
C ARG A 39 4.14 -2.40 -10.21
N PHE A 40 3.04 -1.69 -10.00
CA PHE A 40 1.71 -2.04 -10.45
C PHE A 40 1.14 -0.92 -11.30
N PRO A 41 0.39 -1.27 -12.36
CA PRO A 41 -0.30 -0.27 -13.18
C PRO A 41 -1.46 0.40 -12.44
N ARG A 42 -1.99 -0.24 -11.39
CA ARG A 42 -3.07 0.29 -10.54
C ARG A 42 -2.74 0.13 -9.06
N ALA A 43 -3.01 1.16 -8.29
CA ALA A 43 -2.85 1.18 -6.85
C ALA A 43 -3.77 0.17 -6.18
N ALA A 44 -4.97 -0.06 -6.72
CA ALA A 44 -5.85 -1.11 -6.25
C ALA A 44 -5.16 -2.49 -6.19
N ASP A 45 -4.45 -2.83 -7.27
CA ASP A 45 -3.75 -4.12 -7.40
C ASP A 45 -2.57 -4.21 -6.44
N ALA A 46 -1.82 -3.11 -6.28
CA ALA A 46 -0.71 -3.04 -5.33
C ALA A 46 -1.16 -3.20 -3.88
N ILE A 47 -2.25 -2.53 -3.50
CA ILE A 47 -2.87 -2.61 -2.17
C ILE A 47 -3.36 -4.03 -1.92
N ARG A 48 -4.04 -4.65 -2.91
CA ARG A 48 -4.52 -6.02 -2.80
C ARG A 48 -3.38 -6.98 -2.52
N PHE A 49 -2.33 -6.89 -3.32
CA PHE A 49 -1.16 -7.73 -3.18
C PHE A 49 -0.50 -7.53 -1.81
N ALA A 50 -0.39 -6.28 -1.35
CA ALA A 50 0.19 -5.95 -0.07
C ALA A 50 -0.59 -6.56 1.12
N ILE A 51 -1.91 -6.67 1.03
CA ILE A 51 -2.74 -7.20 2.12
C ILE A 51 -2.99 -8.72 2.00
N GLU A 52 -3.26 -9.22 0.79
CA GLU A 52 -3.68 -10.62 0.58
C GLU A 52 -2.51 -11.58 0.33
N GLU A 53 -1.41 -11.10 -0.27
CA GLU A 53 -0.33 -11.97 -0.76
C GLU A 53 0.98 -11.79 0.01
N LEU A 54 1.21 -10.63 0.62
CA LEU A 54 2.39 -10.44 1.46
C LEU A 54 2.24 -11.15 2.82
N PRO A 55 3.28 -11.83 3.31
CA PRO A 55 3.37 -12.22 4.71
C PRO A 55 3.24 -10.99 5.62
N SER A 56 2.54 -11.12 6.75
CA SER A 56 2.35 -10.02 7.72
C SER A 56 3.67 -9.34 8.13
N ASP A 57 4.73 -10.12 8.30
CA ASP A 57 6.07 -9.63 8.64
C ASP A 57 6.69 -8.76 7.53
N ALA A 58 6.38 -9.08 6.27
CA ALA A 58 6.83 -8.32 5.11
C ALA A 58 6.05 -7.00 4.98
N LEU A 59 4.73 -7.06 5.13
CA LEU A 59 3.85 -5.89 5.12
C LEU A 59 4.21 -4.92 6.24
N ALA A 60 4.65 -5.41 7.40
CA ALA A 60 4.98 -4.58 8.56
C ALA A 60 6.04 -3.51 8.28
N GLY A 61 6.95 -3.74 7.32
CA GLY A 61 7.90 -2.72 6.87
C GLY A 61 7.69 -2.25 5.43
N ALA A 62 6.76 -2.85 4.69
CA ALA A 62 6.45 -2.38 3.35
C ALA A 62 5.86 -0.96 3.40
N TYR A 63 6.16 -0.19 2.36
CA TYR A 63 5.41 1.03 2.08
C TYR A 63 5.03 1.06 0.61
N LEU A 64 3.86 1.62 0.35
CA LEU A 64 3.30 1.85 -0.98
C LEU A 64 3.53 3.30 -1.36
N GLU A 65 3.93 3.55 -2.59
CA GLU A 65 4.04 4.89 -3.15
C GLU A 65 3.09 5.05 -4.35
N VAL A 66 2.32 6.13 -4.35
CA VAL A 66 1.41 6.49 -5.44
C VAL A 66 1.53 8.00 -5.67
N ARG A 67 2.08 8.39 -6.83
CA ARG A 67 2.28 9.81 -7.18
C ARG A 67 2.91 10.61 -6.04
N GLU A 68 4.10 10.18 -5.60
CA GLU A 68 4.89 10.82 -4.54
C GLU A 68 4.28 10.71 -3.12
N GLN A 69 3.08 10.16 -2.97
CA GLN A 69 2.47 9.90 -1.66
C GLN A 69 2.85 8.52 -1.16
N ARG A 70 3.38 8.47 0.06
CA ARG A 70 3.83 7.24 0.70
C ARG A 70 2.86 6.81 1.78
N PHE A 71 2.51 5.53 1.76
CA PHE A 71 1.61 4.88 2.69
C PHE A 71 2.32 3.73 3.37
N ASP A 72 2.37 3.77 4.70
CA ASP A 72 2.86 2.66 5.51
C ASP A 72 1.81 1.53 5.59
N ARG A 73 2.16 0.45 6.31
CA ARG A 73 1.23 -0.63 6.71
C ARG A 73 -0.19 -0.14 7.05
N HIS A 74 -0.30 0.87 7.91
CA HIS A 74 -1.60 1.34 8.40
C HIS A 74 -2.35 2.15 7.35
N GLY A 75 -1.64 2.89 6.50
CA GLY A 75 -2.20 3.57 5.33
C GLY A 75 -2.70 2.58 4.30
N ILE A 76 -1.92 1.56 3.96
CA ILE A 76 -2.30 0.50 3.02
C ILE A 76 -3.55 -0.25 3.52
N GLN A 77 -3.62 -0.60 4.81
CA GLN A 77 -4.81 -1.22 5.42
C GLN A 77 -6.04 -0.32 5.30
N ARG A 78 -5.93 0.97 5.66
CA ARG A 78 -7.05 1.93 5.53
C ARG A 78 -7.52 2.09 4.08
N LEU A 79 -6.61 2.07 3.11
CA LEU A 79 -6.97 2.15 1.69
C LEU A 79 -7.68 0.89 1.20
N TYR A 80 -7.31 -0.28 1.71
CA TYR A 80 -7.97 -1.55 1.41
C TYR A 80 -9.36 -1.64 2.05
N ASP A 81 -9.49 -1.19 3.30
CA ASP A 81 -10.74 -1.24 4.07
C ASP A 81 -11.73 -0.13 3.68
N SER A 82 -11.28 0.91 2.96
CA SER A 82 -12.12 2.01 2.50
C SER A 82 -13.22 1.54 1.55
N GLU A 83 -14.45 2.03 1.74
CA GLU A 83 -15.58 1.75 0.84
C GLU A 83 -15.30 2.10 -0.65
N ALA A 84 -14.39 3.04 -0.90
CA ALA A 84 -14.00 3.45 -2.25
C ALA A 84 -13.07 2.43 -2.96
N TYR A 85 -12.59 1.40 -2.26
CA TYR A 85 -11.71 0.38 -2.83
C TYR A 85 -12.44 -0.42 -3.93
N PRO A 86 -11.93 -0.43 -5.18
CA PRO A 86 -12.72 -0.88 -6.33
C PRO A 86 -12.69 -2.40 -6.57
N LEU A 87 -11.80 -3.14 -5.90
CA LEU A 87 -11.65 -4.58 -6.11
C LEU A 87 -12.39 -5.38 -5.04
N PRO A 88 -12.92 -6.57 -5.40
CA PRO A 88 -13.52 -7.46 -4.42
C PRO A 88 -12.47 -7.88 -3.40
N ARG A 89 -12.76 -7.64 -2.13
CA ARG A 89 -11.92 -8.10 -1.02
C ARG A 89 -12.04 -9.61 -0.91
N ARG A 90 -10.90 -10.30 -0.77
CA ARG A 90 -10.93 -11.71 -0.38
C ARG A 90 -11.56 -11.75 1.01
N LYS A 91 -12.78 -12.29 1.12
CA LYS A 91 -13.45 -12.46 2.41
C LYS A 91 -12.45 -13.16 3.31
N ALA A 92 -12.03 -12.50 4.39
CA ALA A 92 -11.35 -13.20 5.46
C ALA A 92 -12.28 -14.35 5.82
N GLN A 93 -11.86 -15.58 5.53
CA GLN A 93 -12.59 -16.75 6.03
C GLN A 93 -12.53 -16.61 7.55
N SER A 94 -13.67 -16.19 8.10
CA SER A 94 -14.00 -16.18 9.52
C SER A 94 -13.85 -17.58 10.10
#